data_AF-A0A537KET6-F1
#
_entry.id   AF-A0A537KET6-F1
#
_cell.length_a   1.000
_cell.length_b   1.000
_cell.length_c   1.000
_cell.angle_alpha   90.00
_cell.angle_beta   90.00
_cell.angle_gamma   90.00
#
_symmetry.space_group_name_H-M   'P 1'
#
loop_
_entity.id
_entity.type
_entity.pdbx_description
1 polymer ?
#
loop_
_entity_poly.entity_id
_entity_poly.type
_entity_poly.pdbx_seq_one_letter_code
_entity_poly.pdbx_strand_id
1 'polypeptide(L)'
;MKQRNVPLLIKHYSKFSQTPAHMALGFAGFLLFMKCDINESGNYVGKINDLEYPVQDDHAGYFAEKWSSNNIDDLVDETFRDEEFWGTDLSLLNGFAEAVKKDLRLLTRDGSMNAIQQLELNKIIV
;
A
#
# COMPACT_ATOMS: atom_id res chain seq x y z
N MET A 1 -0.65 -9.13 -4.85
CA MET A 1 -1.54 -7.97 -5.13
C MET A 1 -1.87 -7.78 -6.62
N LYS A 2 -0.86 -7.67 -7.50
CA LYS A 2 -1.00 -7.41 -8.96
C LYS A 2 -2.16 -8.14 -9.64
N GLN A 3 -2.12 -9.48 -9.68
CA GLN A 3 -3.06 -10.30 -10.47
C GLN A 3 -4.54 -10.15 -10.08
N ARG A 4 -4.83 -9.85 -8.82
CA ARG A 4 -6.22 -9.81 -8.29
C ARG A 4 -6.80 -8.40 -8.28
N ASN A 5 -5.97 -7.40 -7.95
CA ASN A 5 -6.47 -6.06 -7.65
C ASN A 5 -6.28 -5.06 -8.80
N VAL A 6 -5.16 -5.12 -9.54
CA VAL A 6 -4.88 -4.16 -10.62
C VAL A 6 -5.94 -4.21 -11.72
N PRO A 7 -6.34 -5.38 -12.27
CA PRO A 7 -7.38 -5.43 -13.31
C PRO A 7 -8.73 -4.84 -12.84
N LEU A 8 -9.09 -5.05 -11.57
CA LEU A 8 -10.32 -4.50 -11.00
C LEU A 8 -10.23 -2.97 -10.83
N LEU A 9 -9.08 -2.47 -10.38
CA LEU A 9 -8.82 -1.05 -10.22
C LEU A 9 -8.91 -0.31 -11.56
N ILE A 10 -8.24 -0.83 -12.60
CA ILE A 10 -8.30 -0.25 -13.96
C ILE A 10 -9.73 -0.23 -14.49
N LYS A 11 -10.47 -1.34 -14.33
CA LYS A 11 -11.88 -1.44 -14.75
C LYS A 11 -12.80 -0.49 -13.96
N HIS A 12 -12.48 -0.17 -12.71
CA HIS A 12 -13.23 0.81 -11.94
C HIS A 12 -13.01 2.21 -12.50
N TYR A 13 -11.75 2.60 -12.74
CA TYR A 13 -11.40 3.89 -13.32
C TYR A 13 -11.97 4.10 -14.72
N SER A 14 -12.04 3.05 -15.54
CA SER A 14 -12.67 3.12 -16.87
C SER A 14 -14.18 3.40 -16.83
N LYS A 15 -14.85 3.12 -15.71
CA LYS A 15 -16.30 3.31 -15.55
C LYS A 15 -16.67 4.59 -14.80
N PHE A 16 -15.93 4.90 -13.74
CA PHE A 16 -16.30 5.94 -12.79
C PHE A 16 -15.30 7.10 -12.73
N SER A 17 -14.07 6.89 -13.23
CA SER A 17 -12.97 7.85 -13.19
C SER A 17 -12.72 8.46 -11.81
N GLN A 18 -12.97 7.67 -10.76
CA GLN A 18 -12.87 8.05 -9.36
C GLN A 18 -12.04 7.03 -8.59
N THR A 19 -11.43 7.47 -7.49
CA THR A 19 -10.64 6.61 -6.62
C THR A 19 -11.54 5.72 -5.77
N PRO A 20 -11.43 4.38 -5.88
CA PRO A 20 -12.13 3.46 -4.98
C PRO A 20 -11.44 3.46 -3.61
N ALA A 21 -12.01 4.18 -2.65
CA ALA A 21 -11.39 4.43 -1.34
C ALA A 21 -10.99 3.14 -0.57
N HIS A 22 -11.82 2.09 -0.60
CA HIS A 22 -11.48 0.80 0.03
C HIS A 22 -10.30 0.09 -0.64
N MET A 23 -10.15 0.24 -1.95
CA MET A 23 -8.98 -0.30 -2.63
C MET A 23 -7.74 0.52 -2.27
N ALA A 24 -7.84 1.85 -2.20
CA ALA A 24 -6.71 2.70 -1.78
C ALA A 24 -6.22 2.29 -0.38
N LEU A 25 -7.13 2.13 0.59
CA LEU A 25 -6.79 1.65 1.92
C LEU A 25 -6.17 0.23 1.89
N GLY A 26 -6.67 -0.66 1.03
CA GLY A 26 -6.12 -2.00 0.86
C GLY A 26 -4.69 -2.01 0.28
N PHE A 27 -4.40 -1.12 -0.67
CA PHE A 27 -3.04 -0.93 -1.19
C PHE A 27 -2.12 -0.34 -0.12
N ALA A 28 -2.58 0.65 0.64
CA ALA A 28 -1.83 1.19 1.76
C ALA A 28 -1.52 0.11 2.81
N GLY A 29 -2.49 -0.72 3.16
CA GLY A 29 -2.30 -1.85 4.08
C GLY A 29 -1.29 -2.86 3.57
N PHE A 30 -1.29 -3.16 2.27
CA PHE A 30 -0.28 -4.02 1.67
C PHE A 30 1.12 -3.42 1.73
N LEU A 31 1.30 -2.14 1.38
CA LEU A 31 2.60 -1.49 1.45
C LEU A 31 3.15 -1.49 2.87
N LEU A 32 2.30 -1.23 3.87
CA LEU A 32 2.68 -1.30 5.28
C LEU A 32 3.05 -2.72 5.71
N PHE A 33 2.28 -3.73 5.28
CA PHE A 33 2.57 -5.13 5.58
C PHE A 33 3.91 -5.59 5.01
N MET A 34 4.26 -5.09 3.82
CA MET A 34 5.53 -5.37 3.14
C MET A 34 6.72 -4.57 3.69
N LYS A 35 6.52 -3.75 4.73
CA LYS A 35 7.62 -3.10 5.44
C LYS A 35 8.40 -4.15 6.23
N CYS A 36 9.58 -4.53 5.76
CA CYS A 36 10.40 -5.55 6.37
C CYS A 36 11.90 -5.23 6.35
N ASP A 37 12.63 -5.86 7.26
CA ASP A 37 14.08 -5.84 7.36
C ASP A 37 14.63 -7.28 7.32
N ILE A 38 15.92 -7.44 7.04
CA ILE A 38 16.60 -8.75 7.06
C ILE A 38 17.04 -9.06 8.50
N ASN A 39 16.66 -10.23 9.01
CA ASN A 39 17.13 -10.72 10.31
C ASN A 39 18.50 -11.43 10.21
N GLU A 40 19.07 -11.80 11.36
CA GLU A 40 20.39 -12.47 11.44
C GLU A 40 20.48 -13.78 10.63
N SER A 41 19.33 -14.44 10.42
CA SER A 41 19.22 -15.68 9.64
C SER A 41 19.03 -15.44 8.14
N GLY A 42 19.06 -14.17 7.68
CA GLY A 42 18.87 -13.80 6.27
C GLY A 42 17.42 -13.80 5.80
N ASN A 43 16.44 -13.90 6.69
CA ASN A 43 15.02 -13.87 6.34
C ASN A 43 14.43 -12.47 6.49
N TYR A 44 13.49 -12.11 5.61
CA TYR A 44 12.73 -10.87 5.73
C TYR A 44 11.68 -10.98 6.85
N VAL A 45 11.70 -10.02 7.77
CA VAL A 45 10.78 -9.92 8.90
C VAL A 45 10.15 -8.54 8.96
N GLY A 46 8.82 -8.50 9.11
CA GLY A 46 8.09 -7.29 9.42
C GLY A 46 7.91 -7.13 10.93
N LYS A 47 7.64 -5.90 11.38
CA LYS A 47 7.49 -5.57 12.81
C LYS A 47 6.15 -4.89 13.07
N ILE A 48 5.42 -5.39 14.07
CA ILE A 48 4.22 -4.75 14.61
C ILE A 48 4.41 -4.64 16.12
N ASN A 49 4.55 -3.40 16.62
CA ASN A 49 4.95 -3.14 18.00
C ASN A 49 6.24 -3.94 18.34
N ASP A 50 6.20 -4.76 19.38
CA ASP A 50 7.32 -5.61 19.81
C ASP A 50 7.31 -7.02 19.20
N LEU A 51 6.39 -7.29 18.26
CA LEU A 51 6.25 -8.60 17.60
C LEU A 51 6.83 -8.58 16.19
N GLU A 52 7.66 -9.56 15.88
CA GLU A 52 8.17 -9.81 14.53
C GLU A 52 7.33 -10.89 13.85
N TYR A 53 7.15 -10.77 12.53
CA TYR A 53 6.50 -11.79 11.70
C TYR A 53 7.30 -12.02 10.41
N PRO A 54 7.37 -13.26 9.90
CA PRO A 54 8.08 -13.53 8.65
C PRO A 54 7.30 -12.96 7.46
N VAL A 55 8.01 -12.32 6.53
CA VAL A 55 7.48 -11.89 5.23
C VAL A 55 7.96 -12.87 4.17
N GLN A 56 7.10 -13.86 3.87
CA GLN A 56 7.36 -14.88 2.85
C GLN A 56 6.78 -14.44 1.50
N ASP A 57 7.43 -13.47 0.86
CA ASP A 57 7.10 -12.99 -0.48
C ASP A 57 8.39 -12.85 -1.31
N ASP A 58 8.37 -13.29 -2.56
CA ASP A 58 9.52 -13.21 -3.47
C ASP A 58 9.97 -11.77 -3.71
N HIS A 59 9.08 -10.78 -3.51
CA HIS A 59 9.37 -9.36 -3.66
C HIS A 59 9.69 -8.67 -2.33
N ALA A 60 9.89 -9.40 -1.24
CA ALA A 60 10.21 -8.81 0.06
C ALA A 60 11.46 -7.91 -0.01
N GLY A 61 12.49 -8.32 -0.75
CA GLY A 61 13.70 -7.51 -0.95
C GLY A 61 13.45 -6.20 -1.70
N TYR A 62 12.59 -6.24 -2.72
CA TYR A 62 12.16 -5.03 -3.43
C TYR A 62 11.50 -4.02 -2.48
N PHE A 63 10.58 -4.49 -1.63
CA PHE A 63 9.91 -3.60 -0.68
C PHE A 63 10.82 -3.15 0.46
N ALA A 64 11.75 -3.98 0.92
CA ALA A 64 12.76 -3.58 1.90
C ALA A 64 13.62 -2.42 1.37
N GLU A 65 14.04 -2.49 0.09
CA GLU A 65 14.76 -1.40 -0.58
C GLU A 65 13.90 -0.13 -0.67
N LYS A 66 12.65 -0.24 -1.14
CA LYS A 66 11.74 0.92 -1.25
C LYS A 66 11.41 1.57 0.10
N TRP A 67 11.40 0.79 1.17
CA TRP A 67 11.18 1.30 2.53
C TRP A 67 12.44 1.91 3.17
N SER A 68 13.62 1.81 2.55
CA SER A 68 14.90 2.24 3.15
C SER A 68 14.96 3.73 3.51
N SER A 69 14.32 4.61 2.74
CA SER A 69 14.22 6.05 3.05
C SER A 69 13.23 6.36 4.17
N ASN A 70 12.34 5.41 4.47
CA ASN A 70 11.19 5.57 5.37
C ASN A 70 10.29 6.79 5.02
N ASN A 71 10.34 7.26 3.77
CA ASN A 71 9.47 8.31 3.26
C ASN A 71 8.28 7.69 2.51
N ILE A 72 7.07 7.93 3.02
CA ILE A 72 5.82 7.42 2.44
C ILE A 72 5.56 7.95 1.03
N ASP A 73 5.94 9.21 0.75
CA ASP A 73 5.66 9.82 -0.55
C ASP A 73 6.52 9.17 -1.63
N ASP A 74 7.82 9.08 -1.37
CA ASP A 74 8.79 8.45 -2.27
C ASP A 74 8.45 6.96 -2.46
N LEU A 75 8.14 6.24 -1.37
CA LEU A 75 7.74 4.84 -1.42
C LEU A 75 6.56 4.62 -2.38
N VAL A 76 5.49 5.39 -2.20
CA VAL A 76 4.27 5.22 -3.01
C VAL A 76 4.53 5.65 -4.45
N ASP A 77 5.19 6.78 -4.67
CA ASP A 77 5.43 7.31 -6.02
C ASP A 77 6.36 6.40 -6.82
N GLU A 78 7.44 5.90 -6.23
CA GLU A 78 8.35 4.97 -6.89
C GLU A 78 7.70 3.63 -7.15
N THR A 79 7.00 3.08 -6.15
CA THR A 79 6.34 1.78 -6.29
C THR A 79 5.23 1.84 -7.34
N PHE A 80 4.45 2.93 -7.39
CA PHE A 80 3.30 3.02 -8.30
C PHE A 80 3.69 3.31 -9.75
N ARG A 81 4.86 3.93 -9.97
CA ARG A 81 5.46 4.10 -11.30
C ARG A 81 6.12 2.84 -11.86
N ASP A 82 6.32 1.82 -11.03
CA ASP A 82 6.96 0.58 -11.44
C ASP A 82 6.03 -0.27 -12.32
N GLU A 83 6.10 -0.04 -13.63
CA GLU A 83 5.34 -0.77 -14.63
C GLU A 83 5.73 -2.24 -14.72
N GLU A 84 6.97 -2.61 -14.42
CA GLU A 84 7.41 -4.00 -14.45
C GLU A 84 6.71 -4.79 -13.33
N PHE A 85 6.72 -4.21 -12.13
CA PHE A 85 6.03 -4.79 -10.98
C PHE A 85 4.52 -4.83 -11.17
N TRP A 86 3.86 -3.72 -11.49
CA TRP A 86 2.38 -3.66 -11.56
C TRP A 86 1.80 -4.09 -12.90
N GLY A 87 2.60 -4.13 -13.97
CA GLY A 87 2.14 -4.32 -15.35
C GLY A 87 1.50 -3.07 -15.97
N THR A 88 1.47 -1.95 -15.25
CA THR A 88 0.95 -0.65 -15.67
C THR A 88 1.39 0.43 -14.67
N ASP A 89 1.49 1.68 -15.08
CA ASP A 89 1.79 2.80 -14.19
C ASP A 89 0.53 3.20 -13.41
N LEU A 90 0.52 2.84 -12.11
CA LEU A 90 -0.59 3.17 -11.21
C LEU A 90 -0.60 4.65 -10.82
N SER A 91 0.50 5.39 -11.01
CA SER A 91 0.57 6.83 -10.71
C SER A 91 -0.26 7.66 -11.69
N LEU A 92 -0.59 7.10 -12.87
CA LEU A 92 -1.48 7.72 -13.85
C LEU A 92 -2.97 7.71 -13.43
N LEU A 93 -3.32 6.94 -12.40
CA LEU A 93 -4.67 6.89 -11.87
C LEU A 93 -4.93 8.12 -10.99
N ASN A 94 -5.61 9.12 -11.57
CA ASN A 94 -5.87 10.39 -10.91
C ASN A 94 -6.42 10.21 -9.48
N GLY A 95 -5.75 10.85 -8.51
CA GLY A 95 -6.08 10.80 -7.08
C GLY A 95 -5.74 9.50 -6.35
N PHE A 96 -5.34 8.42 -7.05
CA PHE A 96 -5.11 7.12 -6.41
C PHE A 96 -3.88 7.13 -5.50
N ALA A 97 -2.73 7.60 -6.01
CA ALA A 97 -1.49 7.67 -5.23
C ALA A 97 -1.67 8.53 -3.97
N GLU A 98 -2.32 9.69 -4.09
CA GLU A 98 -2.58 10.58 -2.96
C GLU A 98 -3.50 9.95 -1.91
N ALA A 99 -4.54 9.22 -2.34
CA ALA A 99 -5.39 8.46 -1.42
C ALA A 99 -4.59 7.38 -0.67
N VAL A 100 -3.73 6.64 -1.37
CA VAL A 100 -2.89 5.60 -0.77
C VAL A 100 -1.87 6.20 0.22
N LYS A 101 -1.23 7.32 -0.12
CA LYS A 101 -0.31 8.03 0.80
C LYS A 101 -1.03 8.47 2.07
N LYS A 102 -2.23 9.05 1.93
CA LYS A 102 -3.07 9.46 3.06
C LYS A 102 -3.41 8.27 3.95
N ASP A 103 -3.91 7.19 3.36
CA ASP A 103 -4.31 6.00 4.08
C ASP A 103 -3.11 5.29 4.73
N LEU A 104 -1.95 5.27 4.08
CA LEU A 104 -0.71 4.70 4.62
C LEU A 104 -0.20 5.49 5.84
N ARG A 105 -0.26 6.83 5.78
CA ARG A 105 0.02 7.67 6.96
C ARG A 105 -0.94 7.37 8.10
N LEU A 106 -2.23 7.23 7.80
CA LEU A 106 -3.25 6.92 8.80
C LEU A 106 -3.00 5.55 9.45
N LEU A 107 -2.73 4.52 8.65
CA LEU A 107 -2.40 3.18 9.12
C LEU A 107 -1.14 3.16 9.99
N THR A 108 -0.12 3.90 9.58
CA THR A 108 1.17 3.97 10.30
C THR A 108 1.02 4.67 11.66
N ARG A 109 0.18 5.71 11.75
CA ARG A 109 0.00 6.51 12.97
C ARG A 109 -1.04 5.92 13.92
N ASP A 110 -2.18 5.50 13.38
CA ASP A 110 -3.40 5.21 14.16
C ASP A 110 -3.82 3.73 14.11
N GLY A 111 -3.11 2.92 13.32
CA GLY A 111 -3.38 1.50 13.16
C GLY A 111 -4.57 1.18 12.25
N SER A 112 -4.71 -0.11 11.93
CA SER A 112 -5.69 -0.61 10.95
C SER A 112 -7.14 -0.41 11.36
N MET A 113 -7.47 -0.66 12.63
CA MET A 113 -8.85 -0.54 13.13
C MET A 113 -9.37 0.89 13.02
N ASN A 114 -8.56 1.88 13.40
CA ASN A 114 -8.96 3.28 13.30
C ASN A 114 -9.07 3.72 11.84
N ALA A 115 -8.13 3.31 10.99
CA ALA A 115 -8.19 3.64 9.56
C ALA A 115 -9.48 3.14 8.89
N ILE A 116 -9.89 1.90 9.20
CA ILE A 116 -11.15 1.33 8.71
C ILE A 116 -12.36 2.10 9.25
N GLN A 117 -12.38 2.44 10.55
CA GLN A 117 -13.48 3.20 11.14
C GLN A 117 -13.62 4.60 10.52
N GLN A 118 -12.51 5.33 10.34
CA GLN A 118 -12.54 6.65 9.69
C GLN A 118 -13.05 6.57 8.26
N LEU A 119 -12.65 5.53 7.52
CA LEU A 119 -13.14 5.32 6.16
C LEU A 119 -14.66 5.10 6.12
N GLU A 120 -15.22 4.33 7.05
CA GLU A 120 -16.66 4.12 7.14
C GLU A 120 -17.42 5.37 7.58
N LEU A 121 -16.87 6.16 8.50
CA LEU A 121 -17.48 7.45 8.92
C LEU A 121 -17.54 8.46 7.78
N ASN A 122 -16.49 8.52 6.94
CA ASN A 122 -16.44 9.44 5.81
C ASN A 122 -17.50 9.14 4.74
N LYS A 123 -18.06 7.92 4.69
CA LYS A 123 -19.20 7.62 3.80
C LYS A 123 -20.51 8.25 4.25
N ILE A 124 -20.67 8.48 5.56
CA ILE A 124 -21.94 8.95 6.14
C ILE A 124 -22.13 10.46 5.90
N ILE A 125 -21.04 11.17 5.60
CA ILE A 125 -20.98 12.64 5.49
C ILE A 125 -21.04 13.12 4.02
N VAL A 126 -21.16 12.21 3.04
CA VAL A 126 -21.25 12.52 1.60
C VAL A 126 -22.67 12.31 1.07
#